data_AF-A0A940UEC6-F1
#
_entry.id   AF-A0A940UEC6-F1
#
_cell.length_a   1.000
_cell.length_b   1.000
_cell.length_c   1.000
_cell.angle_alpha   90.00
_cell.angle_beta   90.00
_cell.angle_gamma   90.00
#
_symmetry.space_group_name_H-M   'P 1'
#
loop_
_entity.id
_entity.type
_entity.pdbx_description
1 polymer ?
#
loop_
_entity_poly.entity_id
_entity_poly.type
_entity_poly.pdbx_seq_one_letter_code
_entity_poly.pdbx_strand_id
1 'polypeptide(L)' 'MKFEDGLKRLEEIVGTLDEGQVSLDEALNLFKEGLLLTKDLSKRLDEIEKKVEILIKKEDGSVEKKPFLQEET' A
#
# COMPACT_ATOMS: atom_id res chain seq x y z
N MET A 1 -2.72 3.05 -13.37
CA MET A 1 -1.47 2.48 -12.84
C MET A 1 -1.79 1.14 -12.17
N LYS A 2 -1.04 0.08 -12.51
CA LYS A 2 -1.11 -1.19 -11.79
C LYS A 2 -0.34 -1.08 -10.47
N PHE A 3 -0.61 -1.97 -9.52
CA PHE A 3 0.07 -1.93 -8.22
C PHE A 3 1.59 -2.11 -8.38
N GLU A 4 1.99 -3.07 -9.22
CA GLU A 4 3.39 -3.37 -9.49
C GLU A 4 4.14 -2.18 -10.12
N ASP A 5 3.47 -1.46 -11.03
CA ASP A 5 4.04 -0.26 -11.66
C ASP A 5 4.31 0.84 -10.61
N GLY A 6 3.37 1.03 -9.67
CA GLY A 6 3.50 2.03 -8.61
C GLY A 6 4.58 1.65 -7.60
N LEU A 7 4.68 0.37 -7.24
CA LEU A 7 5.72 -0.15 -6.35
C LEU A 7 7.10 0.01 -6.97
N LYS A 8 7.26 -0.39 -8.25
CA LYS A 8 8.52 -0.22 -8.97
C LYS A 8 8.95 1.25 -9.04
N ARG A 9 8.01 2.16 -9.29
CA ARG A 9 8.31 3.60 -9.30
C ARG A 9 8.76 4.09 -7.92
N LEU A 10 8.15 3.61 -6.85
CA LEU A 10 8.56 3.95 -5.49
C LEU A 10 9.98 3.46 -5.17
N GLU A 11 10.34 2.25 -5.60
CA GLU A 11 11.71 1.72 -5.48
C GLU A 11 12.73 2.57 -6.23
N GLU A 12 12.42 2.99 -7.46
CA GLU A 12 13.27 3.89 -8.25
C GLU A 12 13.47 5.24 -7.55
N ILE A 13 12.41 5.82 -6.98
CA ILE A 13 12.48 7.07 -6.23
C ILE A 13 13.39 6.92 -5.01
N VAL A 14 13.21 5.85 -4.22
CA VAL A 14 14.03 5.58 -3.03
C VAL A 14 15.50 5.42 -3.42
N GLY A 15 15.80 4.61 -4.45
CA GLY A 15 17.17 4.44 -4.93
C GLY A 15 17.81 5.77 -5.36
N THR A 16 17.07 6.58 -6.12
CA THR A 16 17.54 7.89 -6.59
C THR A 16 17.81 8.85 -5.41
N LEU A 17 16.97 8.84 -4.39
CA LEU A 17 17.15 9.68 -3.19
C LEU A 17 18.34 9.20 -2.35
N ASP A 18 18.57 7.90 -2.24
CA ASP A 18 19.67 7.30 -1.47
C ASP A 18 21.04 7.52 -2.14
N GLU A 19 21.08 7.53 -3.47
CA GLU A 19 22.29 7.87 -4.25
C GLU A 19 22.74 9.31 -4.02
N GLY A 20 21.83 10.22 -3.67
CA GLY A 20 22.15 11.60 -3.29
C GLY A 20 22.70 12.48 -4.43
N GLN A 21 22.60 12.04 -5.69
CA GLN A 21 23.11 12.77 -6.86
C GLN A 21 22.14 13.79 -7.46
N VAL A 22 20.98 13.99 -6.82
CA VAL A 22 19.94 14.92 -7.27
C VAL A 22 20.03 16.26 -6.56
N SER A 23 19.55 17.32 -7.23
CA SER A 23 19.42 18.64 -6.59
C SER A 23 18.37 18.62 -5.47
N LEU A 24 18.41 19.61 -4.57
CA LEU A 24 17.43 19.73 -3.49
C LEU A 24 15.99 19.84 -4.01
N ASP A 25 15.78 20.60 -5.08
CA ASP A 25 14.46 20.79 -5.67
C ASP A 25 13.93 19.48 -6.29
N GLU A 26 14.80 18.73 -6.95
CA GLU A 26 14.46 17.39 -7.47
C GLU A 26 14.17 16.41 -6.35
N ALA A 27 14.98 16.39 -5.29
CA ALA A 27 14.76 15.55 -4.11
C ALA A 27 13.41 15.84 -3.46
N LEU A 28 13.03 17.12 -3.33
CA LEU A 28 11.72 17.53 -2.80
C LEU A 28 10.56 17.07 -3.70
N ASN A 29 10.73 17.10 -5.02
CA ASN A 29 9.70 16.63 -5.95
C ASN A 29 9.56 15.11 -5.90
N LEU A 30 10.67 14.38 -5.92
CA LEU A 30 10.71 12.92 -5.78
C LEU A 30 10.11 12.46 -4.46
N PHE A 31 10.39 13.17 -3.37
CA PHE A 31 9.79 12.88 -2.06
C PHE A 31 8.27 13.06 -2.06
N LYS A 32 7.77 14.15 -2.64
CA LYS A 32 6.31 14.38 -2.79
C LYS A 32 5.66 13.29 -3.63
N GLU A 33 6.30 12.90 -4.73
CA GLU A 33 5.84 11.80 -5.58
C GLU A 33 5.76 10.49 -4.80
N GLY A 34 6.82 10.15 -4.05
CA GLY A 34 6.88 8.96 -3.20
C GLY A 34 5.78 8.92 -2.14
N LEU A 35 5.47 10.06 -1.50
CA LEU A 35 4.37 10.16 -0.54
C LEU A 35 3.00 9.87 -1.18
N LEU A 36 2.75 10.40 -2.37
CA LEU A 36 1.50 10.15 -3.09
C LEU A 36 1.38 8.67 -3.50
N LEU A 37 2.45 8.10 -4.05
CA LEU A 37 2.50 6.69 -4.42
C LEU A 37 2.26 5.78 -3.23
N THR A 38 2.92 6.05 -2.10
CA THR A 38 2.76 5.25 -0.87
C THR A 38 1.30 5.27 -0.41
N LYS A 39 0.68 6.45 -0.35
CA LYS A 39 -0.72 6.60 0.06
C LYS A 39 -1.68 5.84 -0.87
N ASP A 40 -1.46 5.92 -2.18
CA ASP A 40 -2.30 5.25 -3.16
C ASP A 40 -2.14 3.71 -3.12
N LEU A 41 -0.92 3.21 -2.94
CA LEU A 41 -0.65 1.78 -2.81
C LEU A 41 -1.27 1.21 -1.52
N SER A 42 -1.12 1.89 -0.38
CA SER A 42 -1.76 1.50 0.87
C SER A 42 -3.27 1.44 0.74
N LYS A 43 -3.90 2.46 0.15
CA LYS A 43 -5.35 2.48 -0.06
C LYS A 43 -5.84 1.29 -0.89
N ARG A 44 -5.09 0.90 -1.92
CA ARG A 44 -5.43 -0.27 -2.75
C ARG A 44 -5.35 -1.56 -1.96
N LEU A 45 -4.34 -1.71 -1.11
CA LEU A 45 -4.23 -2.86 -0.22
C LEU A 45 -5.40 -2.92 0.75
N ASP A 46 -5.78 -1.79 1.38
CA ASP A 46 -6.94 -1.72 2.27
C ASP A 46 -8.25 -2.11 1.56
N GLU A 47 -8.41 -1.68 0.30
CA GLU A 47 -9.58 -2.03 -0.51
C GLU A 47 -9.63 -3.53 -0.85
N ILE A 48 -8.47 -4.14 -1.08
CA ILE A 48 -8.37 -5.59 -1.29
C ILE A 48 -8.67 -6.32 0.01
N GLU A 49 -8.07 -5.91 1.13
CA GLU A 49 -8.30 -6.51 2.44
C GLU A 49 -9.79 -6.51 2.80
N LYS A 50 -10.48 -5.38 2.63
CA LYS A 50 -11.93 -5.27 2.86
C LYS A 50 -12.78 -6.16 1.95
N LYS A 51 -12.34 -6.40 0.71
CA LYS A 51 -13.04 -7.32 -0.20
C LYS A 51 -12.82 -8.78 0.19
N VAL A 52 -11.68 -9.08 0.81
CA VAL A 52 -11.29 -10.42 1.25
C VAL A 52 -11.74 -10.69 2.70
N GLU A 53 -12.20 -9.69 3.46
CA GLU A 53 -12.99 -9.89 4.70
C GLU A 53 -14.28 -10.67 4.37
N ILE A 54 -14.14 -12.00 4.31
CA ILE A 54 -15.20 -12.96 4.05
C ILE A 54 -16.18 -12.91 5.21
N LEU A 55 -17.46 -12.73 4.89
CA LEU A 55 -18.57 -12.83 5.83
C LEU A 55 -18.61 -14.25 6.41
N ILE A 56 -18.03 -14.46 7.59
CA ILE A 56 -18.20 -15.70 8.32
C ILE A 56 -19.57 -15.63 8.99
N LYS A 57 -20.51 -16.43 8.48
CA LYS A 57 -21.79 -16.66 9.13
C LYS A 57 -21.52 -17.62 10.29
N LYS A 58 -21.64 -17.13 11.52
CA LYS A 58 -21.56 -17.97 12.73
C LYS A 58 -22.77 -18.90 12.79
N GLU A 59 -22.64 -20.01 13.50
CA GLU A 59 -23.71 -21.01 13.67
C GLU A 59 -24.99 -20.42 14.30
N ASP A 60 -24.86 -19.31 15.05
CA ASP A 60 -25.97 -18.55 15.63
C ASP A 60 -26.69 -17.61 14.64
N GLY A 61 -26.27 -17.62 13.37
CA GLY A 61 -26.81 -16.76 12.31
C GLY A 61 -26.27 -15.32 12.33
N SER A 62 -25.41 -14.97 13.29
CA SER A 62 -24.74 -13.67 13.32
C SER A 62 -23.63 -13.59 12.27
N VAL A 63 -23.40 -12.37 11.80
CA VAL A 63 -22.35 -12.06 10.82
C VAL A 63 -21.22 -11.38 11.56
N GLU A 64 -20.03 -11.98 11.57
CA GLU A 64 -18.82 -11.35 12.10
C GLU A 64 -17.89 -10.98 10.94
N LYS A 65 -17.44 -9.72 10.92
CA LYS A 65 -16.35 -9.29 10.04
C LYS A 65 -15.04 -9.63 10.74
N LYS A 66 -14.19 -10.43 10.09
CA LYS A 66 -12.81 -10.65 10.55
C LYS A 66 -11.85 -10.17 9.48
N PRO A 67 -10.78 -9.45 9.87
CA PRO A 67 -9.66 -9.15 8.97
C PRO A 67 -9.10 -10.44 8.38
N PHE A 68 -8.80 -10.44 7.08
CA PHE A 68 -8.23 -11.60 6.40
C PHE A 68 -6.83 -11.97 6.93
N LEU A 69 -6.10 -10.98 7.44
CA LEU A 69 -4.79 -11.15 8.06
C LEU A 69 -4.93 -11.44 9.56
N GLN A 70 -5.59 -12.54 9.91
CA GLN A 70 -5.39 -13.11 11.23
C GLN A 70 -4.19 -14.05 11.12
N GLU A 71 -2.99 -13.58 11.51
CA GLU A 71 -1.85 -14.47 11.75
C GLU A 71 -2.31 -15.56 12.73
N GLU A 72 -2.33 -16.81 12.28
CA GLU A 72 -2.48 -17.95 13.17
C GLU A 72 -1.26 -17.98 14.09
N THR A 73 -1.47 -17.68 15.38
CA THR A 73 -0.47 -17.91 16.44
C THR A 73 -0.64 -19.31 17.02
#